data_AF-A0A7C6I2E1-F1
#
_entry.id   AF-A0A7C6I2E1-F1
#
_cell.length_a   1.000
_cell.length_b   1.000
_cell.length_c   1.000
_cell.angle_alpha   90.00
_cell.angle_beta   90.00
_cell.angle_gamma   90.00
#
_symmetry.space_group_name_H-M   'P 1'
#
loop_
_entity.id
_entity.type
_entity.pdbx_description
1 polymer ?
#
loop_
_entity_poly.entity_id
_entity_poly.type
_entity_poly.pdbx_seq_one_letter_code
_entity_poly.pdbx_strand_id
1 'polypeptide(L)' 'MNLHNNENFKHIIEEISGSKKTSSAIVEKDYFVTLFLKRLVEKDSDFIFKGGTSLSKFYKAIDRFSEDIR' A
#
# COMPACT_ATOMS: atom_id res chain seq x y z
N MET A 1 -13.47 -4.48 7.75
CA MET A 1 -13.08 -5.83 7.30
C MET A 1 -11.71 -5.75 6.63
N ASN A 2 -10.77 -6.63 6.98
CA ASN A 2 -9.44 -6.67 6.33
C ASN A 2 -9.53 -7.54 5.07
N LEU A 3 -9.08 -7.03 3.91
CA LEU A 3 -9.14 -7.77 2.65
C LEU A 3 -8.27 -9.04 2.67
N HIS A 4 -7.15 -9.03 3.41
CA HIS A 4 -6.27 -10.18 3.57
C HIS A 4 -6.88 -11.37 4.33
N ASN A 5 -8.05 -11.19 4.95
CA ASN A 5 -8.80 -12.29 5.58
C ASN A 5 -9.78 -12.97 4.60
N ASN A 6 -9.90 -12.45 3.37
CA ASN A 6 -10.76 -13.02 2.34
C ASN A 6 -10.05 -14.21 1.68
N GLU A 7 -10.78 -15.31 1.45
CA GLU A 7 -10.29 -16.50 0.74
C GLU A 7 -9.75 -16.18 -0.68
N ASN A 8 -10.34 -15.19 -1.34
CA ASN A 8 -9.96 -14.74 -2.68
C ASN A 8 -8.81 -13.73 -2.68
N PHE A 9 -8.21 -13.40 -1.54
CA PHE A 9 -7.18 -12.36 -1.45
C PHE A 9 -6.03 -12.58 -2.44
N LYS A 10 -5.52 -13.81 -2.54
CA LYS A 10 -4.43 -14.15 -3.48
C LYS A 10 -4.84 -13.94 -4.94
N HIS A 11 -6.04 -14.40 -5.32
CA HIS A 11 -6.55 -14.23 -6.67
C HIS A 11 -6.68 -12.74 -7.04
N ILE A 12 -7.18 -11.92 -6.12
CA ILE A 12 -7.28 -10.46 -6.31
C ILE A 12 -5.89 -9.83 -6.50
N ILE A 13 -4.90 -10.24 -5.71
CA ILE A 13 -3.51 -9.76 -5.86
C ILE A 13 -2.95 -10.13 -7.24
N GLU A 14 -3.17 -11.35 -7.70
CA GLU A 14 -2.71 -11.84 -9.02
C GLU A 14 -3.40 -11.12 -10.18
N GLU A 15 -4.70 -10.89 -10.09
CA GLU A 15 -5.46 -10.17 -11.12
C GLU A 15 -5.01 -8.71 -11.22
N ILE A 16 -4.82 -8.04 -10.08
CA ILE A 16 -4.33 -6.66 -10.04
C ILE A 16 -2.89 -6.58 -10.56
N SER A 17 -2.02 -7.51 -10.18
CA SER A 17 -0.63 -7.51 -10.62
C SER A 17 -0.52 -7.68 -12.14
N GLY A 18 -1.34 -8.57 -12.71
CA GLY A 18 -1.50 -8.73 -14.16
C GLY A 18 -1.98 -7.45 -14.84
N SER A 19 -3.05 -6.83 -14.34
CA SER A 19 -3.61 -5.59 -14.92
C SER A 19 -2.61 -4.42 -14.89
N LYS A 20 -1.80 -4.32 -13.83
CA LYS A 20 -0.82 -3.25 -13.63
C LYS A 20 0.56 -3.57 -14.21
N LYS A 21 0.76 -4.75 -14.81
CA LYS A 21 2.06 -5.24 -15.31
C LYS A 21 3.16 -5.10 -14.25
N THR A 22 2.85 -5.45 -13.01
CA THR A 22 3.77 -5.39 -11.87
C THR A 22 3.79 -6.75 -11.15
N SER A 23 4.69 -6.93 -10.18
CA SER A 23 4.74 -8.19 -9.43
C SER A 23 3.64 -8.25 -8.37
N SER A 24 3.09 -9.45 -8.15
CA SER A 24 2.14 -9.71 -7.05
C SER A 24 2.71 -9.30 -5.69
N ALA A 25 4.01 -9.49 -5.48
CA ALA A 25 4.70 -9.07 -4.26
C ALA A 25 4.66 -7.54 -4.05
N ILE A 26 4.77 -6.75 -5.11
CA ILE A 26 4.65 -5.29 -5.04
C ILE A 26 3.22 -4.89 -4.64
N VAL A 27 2.20 -5.50 -5.23
CA VAL A 27 0.79 -5.22 -4.93
C VAL A 27 0.44 -5.60 -3.49
N GLU A 28 0.88 -6.78 -3.03
CA GLU A 28 0.65 -7.25 -1.67
C GLU A 28 1.34 -6.34 -0.65
N LYS A 29 2.60 -5.97 -0.89
CA LYS A 29 3.33 -5.01 -0.06
C LYS A 29 2.61 -3.67 -0.01
N ASP A 30 2.18 -3.13 -1.15
CA ASP A 30 1.45 -1.87 -1.22
C ASP A 30 0.18 -1.87 -0.35
N TYR A 31 -0.57 -2.99 -0.38
CA TYR A 31 -1.75 -3.20 0.44
C TYR A 31 -1.43 -3.15 1.94
N PHE A 32 -0.42 -3.91 2.39
CA PHE A 32 -0.06 -3.95 3.82
C PHE A 32 0.53 -2.64 4.32
N VAL A 33 1.35 -1.94 3.53
CA VAL A 33 1.85 -0.61 3.89
C VAL A 33 0.69 0.37 4.06
N THR A 34 -0.26 0.38 3.13
CA THR A 34 -1.45 1.25 3.23
C THR A 34 -2.28 0.94 4.47
N LEU A 35 -2.47 -0.35 4.78
CA LEU A 35 -3.22 -0.80 5.94
C LEU A 35 -2.51 -0.44 7.26
N PHE A 36 -1.18 -0.55 7.30
CA PHE A 36 -0.37 -0.15 8.44
C PHE A 36 -0.50 1.35 8.70
N LEU A 37 -0.32 2.19 7.66
CA LEU A 37 -0.43 3.64 7.78
C LEU A 37 -1.81 4.08 8.26
N LYS A 38 -2.87 3.44 7.73
CA LYS A 38 -4.24 3.69 8.19
C LYS A 38 -4.37 3.45 9.70
N ARG A 39 -3.90 2.29 10.19
CA ARG A 39 -3.97 1.96 11.62
C ARG A 39 -3.11 2.86 12.50
N LEU A 40 -1.99 3.34 11.98
CA LEU A 40 -1.10 4.21 12.71
C LEU A 40 -1.75 5.57 12.97
N VAL A 41 -2.37 6.17 11.94
CA VAL A 41 -3.11 7.44 12.06
C VAL A 41 -4.36 7.29 12.93
N GLU A 42 -5.02 6.13 12.93
CA GLU A 42 -6.13 5.84 13.85
C GLU A 42 -5.69 5.80 15.32
N LYS A 43 -4.41 5.52 15.61
CA LYS A 43 -3.86 5.49 16.97
C LYS A 43 -3.24 6.81 17.41
N ASP A 44 -2.66 7.54 16.48
CA ASP A 44 -2.01 8.83 16.72
C ASP A 44 -2.31 9.75 15.54
N SER A 45 -3.24 10.69 15.76
CA SER A 45 -3.65 11.65 14.72
C SER A 45 -2.58 12.69 14.42
N ASP A 46 -1.62 12.89 15.31
CA ASP A 46 -0.52 13.85 15.14
C ASP A 46 0.67 13.22 14.41
N PHE A 47 0.56 11.93 14.06
CA PHE A 47 1.55 11.25 13.25
C PHE A 47 1.57 11.78 11.81
N ILE A 48 2.64 12.51 11.47
CA ILE A 48 2.86 13.05 10.12
C ILE A 48 3.79 12.12 9.33
N PHE A 49 3.25 11.52 8.27
CA PHE A 49 4.02 10.71 7.33
C PHE A 49 4.75 11.59 6.29
N LYS A 50 6.04 11.38 6.08
CA LYS A 50 6.89 12.21 5.20
C LYS A 50 7.63 11.34 4.15
N GLY A 51 8.48 11.95 3.33
CA GLY A 51 9.34 11.23 2.37
C GLY A 51 8.66 10.71 1.08
N GLY A 52 9.34 9.80 0.39
CA GLY A 52 8.95 9.35 -0.96
C GLY A 52 7.60 8.63 -1.03
N THR A 53 7.20 7.94 0.04
CA THR A 53 5.93 7.20 0.09
C THR A 53 4.73 8.13 0.25
N SER A 54 4.87 9.24 0.98
CA SER A 54 3.82 10.26 1.00
C SER A 54 3.72 11.00 -0.33
N LEU A 55 4.85 11.28 -0.98
CA LEU A 55 4.89 11.86 -2.33
C LEU A 55 4.23 10.97 -3.40
N SER A 56 4.44 9.66 -3.36
CA SER A 56 3.82 8.73 -4.32
C SER A 56 2.36 8.42 -3.99
N LYS A 57 2.01 8.15 -2.72
CA LYS A 57 0.66 7.70 -2.34
C LYS A 57 -0.37 8.81 -2.19
N PHE A 58 -0.01 9.94 -1.60
CA PHE A 58 -0.97 11.00 -1.29
C PHE A 58 -0.93 12.13 -2.31
N TYR A 59 0.28 12.55 -2.68
CA TYR A 59 0.46 13.66 -3.63
C TYR A 59 0.51 13.21 -5.08
N LYS A 60 0.70 11.91 -5.36
CA LYS A 60 0.94 11.35 -6.71
C LYS A 60 2.01 12.13 -7.49
N ALA A 61 2.95 12.73 -6.77
CA ALA A 61 3.96 13.63 -7.32
C ALA A 61 5.09 12.85 -8.01
N ILE A 62 5.22 11.55 -7.72
CA ILE A 62 6.18 10.64 -8.35
C ILE A 62 5.51 9.30 -8.66
N ASP A 63 5.81 8.74 -9.84
CA ASP A 63 5.30 7.43 -10.27
C ASP A 63 6.41 6.37 -10.12
N ARG A 64 6.67 6.00 -8.87
CA ARG A 64 7.57 4.91 -8.53
C ARG A 64 7.07 4.17 -7.30
N PHE A 65 7.26 2.85 -7.29
CA PHE A 65 7.08 2.08 -6.07
C PHE A 65 8.15 2.48 -5.06
N SER A 66 7.74 2.91 -3.87
CA SER A 66 8.66 3.29 -2.80
C SER A 66 8.75 2.12 -1.82
N GLU A 67 9.91 1.46 -1.79
CA GLU A 67 10.13 0.35 -0.86
C GLU A 67 10.33 0.80 0.59
N ASP A 68 10.77 2.03 0.78
CA ASP A 68 11.05 2.62 2.10
C ASP A 68 9.77 3.22 2.70
N ILE A 69 9.45 2.82 3.93
CA ILE A 69 8.49 3.52 4.79
C ILE A 69 9.33 4.45 5.67
N ARG A 70 9.23 5.77 5.48
CA ARG A 70 9.93 6.80 6.28
C ARG A 70 8.96 7.82 6.82
#